data_AF-A0A434FUT8-F1
#
_entry.id   AF-A0A434FUT8-F1
#
_cell.length_a   1.000
_cell.length_b   1.000
_cell.length_c   1.000
_cell.angle_alpha   90.00
_cell.angle_beta   90.00
_cell.angle_gamma   90.00
#
_symmetry.space_group_name_H-M   'P 1'
#
loop_
_entity.id
_entity.type
_entity.pdbx_description
1 polymer ?
#
loop_
_entity_poly.entity_id
_entity_poly.type
_entity_poly.pdbx_seq_one_letter_code
_entity_poly.pdbx_strand_id
1 'polypeptide(L)' 'MRRLVFAFALLVLASVSAIASGETMRATPLHAAAAADDVDAIGRLLSQGAAIDARDGAGATPLLV' A
#
# COMPACT_ATOMS: atom_id res chain seq x y z
N MET A 1 -34.20 -23.45 -10.00
CA MET A 1 -33.49 -22.48 -10.87
C MET A 1 -33.55 -21.03 -10.39
N ARG A 2 -34.41 -20.65 -9.43
CA ARG A 2 -34.54 -19.25 -8.94
C ARG A 2 -33.61 -18.89 -7.78
N ARG A 3 -33.13 -19.87 -7.00
CA ARG A 3 -32.17 -19.65 -5.88
C ARG A 3 -30.73 -19.40 -6.35
N LEU A 4 -30.39 -19.91 -7.54
CA LEU A 4 -29.05 -19.78 -8.13
C LEU A 4 -28.77 -18.34 -8.60
N VAL A 5 -29.79 -17.64 -9.10
CA VAL A 5 -29.69 -16.25 -9.59
C VAL A 5 -29.48 -15.26 -8.43
N PHE A 6 -30.11 -15.49 -7.27
CA PHE A 6 -29.89 -14.68 -6.08
C PHE A 6 -28.47 -14.85 -5.49
N ALA A 7 -27.92 -16.07 -5.53
CA ALA A 7 -26.55 -16.32 -5.12
C ALA A 7 -25.53 -15.67 -6.08
N PHE A 8 -25.84 -15.65 -7.38
CA PHE A 8 -25.02 -15.00 -8.39
C PHE A 8 -25.06 -13.46 -8.27
N ALA A 9 -26.22 -12.90 -7.95
CA ALA A 9 -26.39 -11.46 -7.70
C ALA A 9 -25.63 -10.98 -6.45
N LEU A 10 -25.57 -11.80 -5.40
CA LEU A 10 -24.78 -11.54 -4.19
C LEU A 10 -23.26 -11.56 -4.46
N LEU A 11 -22.81 -12.42 -5.38
CA LEU A 11 -21.41 -12.52 -5.75
C LEU A 11 -20.93 -11.30 -6.55
N VAL A 12 -21.79 -10.75 -7.42
CA VAL A 12 -21.48 -9.56 -8.22
C VAL A 12 -21.47 -8.29 -7.35
N LEU A 13 -22.34 -8.19 -6.34
CA LEU A 13 -22.36 -7.04 -5.44
C LEU A 13 -21.13 -6.96 -4.52
N ALA A 14 -20.57 -8.12 -4.14
CA ALA A 14 -19.35 -8.19 -3.33
C ALA A 14 -18.09 -7.72 -4.08
N SER A 15 -18.04 -7.92 -5.40
CA SER A 15 -16.90 -7.50 -6.23
C SER A 15 -16.80 -5.99 -6.45
N VAL A 16 -17.87 -5.22 -6.18
CA VAL A 16 -17.91 -3.76 -6.40
C VAL A 16 -17.52 -2.97 -5.13
N SER A 17 -17.49 -3.60 -3.95
CA SER A 17 -17.07 -2.93 -2.70
C SER A 17 -15.55 -2.78 -2.53
N ALA A 18 -14.75 -3.40 -3.40
CA ALA A 18 -13.29 -3.32 -3.29
C ALA A 18 -12.68 -2.00 -3.82
N ILE A 19 -13.45 -1.17 -4.53
CA ILE A 19 -12.93 0.02 -5.25
C ILE A 19 -12.95 1.29 -4.36
N ALA A 20 -13.58 1.24 -3.18
CA ALA A 20 -13.69 2.40 -2.29
C ALA A 20 -12.80 2.30 -1.04
N SER A 21 -11.81 1.41 -1.04
CA SER A 21 -10.77 1.44 -0.01
C SER A 21 -9.77 2.51 -0.42
N GLY A 22 -9.91 3.72 0.13
CA GLY A 22 -8.93 4.79 -0.07
C GLY A 22 -7.53 4.20 0.08
N GLU A 23 -6.79 4.20 -1.03
CA GLU A 23 -5.48 3.57 -1.18
C GLU A 23 -4.61 4.07 -0.04
N THR A 24 -4.52 3.29 1.04
CA THR A 24 -3.58 3.55 2.12
C THR A 24 -2.23 3.54 1.44
N MET A 25 -1.62 4.72 1.30
CA MET A 25 -0.31 4.89 0.66
C MET A 25 0.58 3.77 1.19
N ARG A 26 1.05 2.90 0.29
CA ARG A 26 2.02 1.84 0.63
C ARG A 26 3.38 2.48 0.90
N ALA A 27 3.45 3.42 1.84
CA ALA A 27 4.69 4.04 2.27
C ALA A 27 5.56 2.95 2.89
N THR A 28 6.78 2.81 2.40
CA THR A 28 7.74 1.89 3.02
C THR A 28 8.27 2.52 4.31
N PRO A 29 8.82 1.73 5.24
CA PRO A 29 9.48 2.27 6.43
C PRO A 29 10.53 3.34 6.12
N LEU A 30 11.17 3.24 4.94
CA LEU A 30 12.16 4.21 4.49
C LEU A 30 11.54 5.54 4.06
N HIS A 31 10.31 5.55 3.51
CA HIS A 31 9.57 6.81 3.26
C HIS A 31 9.24 7.52 4.56
N ALA A 32 8.81 6.77 5.59
CA ALA A 32 8.48 7.34 6.89
C ALA A 32 9.71 7.93 7.59
N ALA A 33 10.86 7.24 7.53
CA ALA A 33 12.11 7.73 8.09
C ALA A 33 12.63 8.97 7.36
N ALA A 34 12.54 9.01 6.02
CA ALA A 34 12.90 10.18 5.22
C ALA A 34 12.02 11.40 5.54
N ALA A 35 10.70 11.22 5.58
CA ALA A 35 9.75 12.28 5.93
C ALA A 35 9.94 12.82 7.37
N ALA A 36 10.54 12.01 8.26
CA ALA A 36 10.86 12.38 9.64
C ALA A 36 12.27 12.97 9.82
N ASP A 37 13.09 13.04 8.75
CA ASP A 37 14.52 13.39 8.80
C ASP A 37 15.33 12.55 9.81
N ASP A 38 14.92 11.29 10.01
CA ASP A 38 15.53 10.37 10.98
C ASP A 38 16.67 9.58 10.33
N VAL A 39 17.85 10.20 10.31
CA VAL A 39 19.08 9.64 9.72
C VAL A 39 19.47 8.29 10.34
N ASP A 40 19.27 8.12 11.66
CA ASP A 40 19.61 6.88 12.35
C ASP A 40 18.67 5.74 11.95
N ALA A 41 17.37 6.02 11.82
CA ALA A 41 16.40 5.07 11.30
C ALA A 41 16.71 4.70 9.84
N ILE A 42 17.07 5.67 8.99
CA ILE A 42 17.51 5.41 7.61
C ILE A 42 18.69 4.44 7.60
N GLY A 43 19.74 4.72 8.37
CA GLY A 43 20.94 3.88 8.43
C GLY A 43 20.63 2.44 8.88
N ARG A 44 19.77 2.29 9.90
CA ARG A 44 19.33 0.97 10.39
C ARG A 44 18.52 0.21 9.34
N LEU A 45 17.57 0.86 8.68
CA LEU A 45 16.73 0.24 7.67
C LEU A 45 17.56 -0.22 6.46
N LEU A 46 18.50 0.60 6.00
CA LEU A 46 19.41 0.23 4.91
C LEU A 46 20.31 -0.95 5.31
N SER A 47 20.81 -0.97 6.54
CA SER A 47 21.60 -2.09 7.06
C SER A 47 20.80 -3.40 7.16
N GLN A 48 19.49 -3.31 7.30
CA GLN A 48 18.56 -4.45 7.29
C GLN A 48 18.16 -4.89 5.87
N GLY A 49 18.69 -4.24 4.83
CA GLY A 49 18.38 -4.56 3.43
C GLY A 49 17.08 -3.94 2.93
N ALA A 50 16.59 -2.87 3.55
CA ALA A 50 15.48 -2.11 2.99
C ALA A 50 15.83 -1.64 1.56
N ALA A 51 14.90 -1.80 0.63
CA ALA A 51 15.10 -1.34 -0.74
C ALA A 51 15.13 0.20 -0.77
N ILE A 52 16.31 0.74 -1.08
CA ILE A 52 16.57 2.19 -1.10
C ILE A 52 15.66 2.94 -2.09
N ASP A 53 15.33 2.31 -3.22
CA ASP A 53 14.51 2.87 -4.28
C ASP A 53 13.08 2.30 -4.32
N ALA A 54 12.60 1.75 -3.20
CA ALA A 54 11.24 1.22 -3.14
C ALA A 54 10.24 2.32 -3.49
N ARG A 55 9.21 1.98 -4.26
CA ARG A 55 8.17 2.95 -4.64
C ARG A 55 6.94 2.79 -3.79
N ASP A 56 6.39 3.89 -3.29
CA ASP A 56 5.11 3.87 -2.57
C ASP A 56 3.90 3.72 -3.51
N GLY A 57 2.69 3.90 -2.97
CA GLY A 57 1.45 3.85 -3.74
C GLY A 57 1.30 4.96 -4.78
N ALA A 58 2.03 6.07 -4.65
CA ALA A 58 2.07 7.16 -5.62
C ALA A 58 3.23 7.03 -6.63
N GLY A 59 4.10 6.02 -6.46
CA GLY A 59 5.29 5.84 -7.27
C GLY A 59 6.49 6.67 -6.82
N ALA A 60 6.39 7.39 -5.69
CA ALA A 60 7.48 8.15 -5.11
C ALA A 60 8.51 7.20 -4.50
N THR A 61 9.79 7.59 -4.53
CA THR A 61 10.85 6.93 -3.79
C THR A 61 11.05 7.64 -2.44
N PRO A 62 11.77 7.04 -1.46
CA PRO A 62 12.06 7.69 -0.18
C PRO A 62 12.78 9.03 -0.31
N LEU A 63 13.47 9.28 -1.42
CA LEU A 63 14.16 10.54 -1.72
C LEU A 63 13.19 11.69 -2.12
N LEU A 64 11.97 11.35 -2.54
CA LEU A 64 10.97 12.31 -3.03
C LEU A 64 9.95 12.74 -1.97
N VAL A 65 10.06 12.20 -0.75
CA VAL A 65 9.16 12.49 0.39
C VAL A 65 9.69 13.64 1.22
#